data_AF-A0A2E5LSM3-F1
#
_entry.id   AF-A0A2E5LSM3-F1
#
_cell.length_a   1.000
_cell.length_b   1.000
_cell.length_c   1.000
_cell.angle_alpha   90.00
_cell.angle_beta   90.00
_cell.angle_gamma   90.00
#
_symmetry.space_group_name_H-M   'P 1'
#
loop_
_entity.id
_entity.type
_entity.pdbx_description
1 polymer ?
#
loop_
_entity_poly.entity_id
_entity_poly.type
_entity_poly.pdbx_seq_one_letter_code
_entity_poly.pdbx_strand_id
1 'polypeptide(L)'
;MTVTLAEILDKYLGTLSGKGSGKKATIKKSPAQQTLVETKKELSRFVSWLSPNKNPETISPPEIEHYIQQIAPSSSELTSKLTILKSFLAYINSSGFSSTKLSNHVRIPKVTRALPSLSHSTRLEDDVLQLTDQGLKNLSEELDLRKGKRTEHALDIKNAAADKDVRENSPLEAAREQQGQNEDRIKEIEAILSRAVPVQSQAKRSKIASLGSTVQITIEQDSNSGGKSEASYVLVESTEADPEESKISISSPVGKGLLGHSPGDEVTITTPKGQSKYTILAVS
;
A
#
# COMPACT_ATOMS: atom_id res chain seq x y z
N MET A 1 6.13 -31.45 36.43
CA MET A 1 5.98 -31.97 35.06
C MET A 1 5.75 -30.77 34.15
N THR A 2 6.73 -30.41 33.33
CA THR A 2 6.61 -29.32 32.36
C THR A 2 5.70 -29.79 31.23
N VAL A 3 4.53 -29.17 31.07
CA VAL A 3 3.61 -29.51 29.99
C VAL A 3 4.14 -28.90 28.70
N THR A 4 4.24 -29.70 27.64
CA THR A 4 4.77 -29.26 26.34
C THR A 4 3.69 -28.62 25.46
N LEU A 5 4.10 -27.81 24.47
CA LEU A 5 3.17 -27.24 23.49
C LEU A 5 2.38 -28.30 22.70
N ALA A 6 3.00 -29.44 22.40
CA ALA A 6 2.31 -30.56 21.76
C ALA A 6 1.18 -31.14 22.61
N GLU A 7 1.42 -31.32 23.91
CA GLU A 7 0.40 -31.80 24.86
C GLU A 7 -0.75 -30.79 25.05
N ILE A 8 -0.44 -29.49 25.02
CA ILE A 8 -1.43 -28.42 25.11
C ILE A 8 -2.28 -28.36 23.84
N LEU A 9 -1.67 -28.57 22.66
CA LEU A 9 -2.37 -28.65 21.39
C LEU A 9 -3.38 -29.81 21.39
N ASP A 10 -2.97 -30.99 21.84
CA ASP A 10 -3.87 -32.16 21.91
C ASP A 10 -5.03 -31.93 22.89
N LYS A 11 -4.76 -31.33 24.06
CA LYS A 11 -5.81 -30.92 25.01
C LYS A 11 -6.78 -29.93 24.38
N TYR A 12 -6.28 -28.91 23.69
CA TYR A 12 -7.10 -27.90 23.02
C TYR A 12 -7.98 -28.51 21.93
N LEU A 13 -7.41 -29.35 21.05
CA LEU A 13 -8.17 -30.06 20.01
C LEU A 13 -9.23 -31.00 20.61
N GLY A 14 -8.96 -31.60 21.77
CA GLY A 14 -9.94 -32.37 22.54
C GLY A 14 -11.15 -31.54 22.97
N THR A 15 -10.94 -30.30 23.42
CA THR A 15 -12.05 -29.39 23.80
C THR A 15 -12.94 -28.99 22.62
N LEU A 16 -12.36 -28.90 21.41
CA LEU A 16 -13.10 -28.58 20.18
C LEU A 16 -13.90 -29.79 19.66
N SER A 17 -13.40 -31.01 19.89
CA SER A 17 -14.07 -32.26 19.51
C SER A 17 -15.26 -32.63 20.43
N GLY A 18 -15.20 -32.25 21.72
CA GLY A 18 -16.20 -32.61 22.73
C GLY A 18 -17.54 -31.84 22.68
N LYS A 19 -17.69 -30.84 21.80
CA LYS A 19 -18.87 -29.95 21.78
C LYS A 19 -20.08 -30.46 20.96
N GLY A 20 -20.11 -31.74 20.61
CA GLY A 20 -21.16 -32.31 19.74
C GLY A 20 -21.50 -33.77 20.05
N SER A 21 -21.93 -34.10 21.27
CA SER A 21 -22.56 -35.39 21.54
C SER A 21 -24.03 -35.35 21.11
N GLY A 22 -24.33 -35.85 19.90
CA GLY A 22 -25.71 -35.98 19.46
C GLY A 22 -25.88 -36.52 18.04
N LYS A 23 -25.82 -37.85 17.91
CA LYS A 23 -26.26 -38.70 16.80
C LYS A 23 -25.27 -38.94 15.64
N LYS A 24 -25.00 -40.24 15.44
CA LYS A 24 -24.31 -40.88 14.31
C LYS A 24 -25.12 -40.65 13.02
N ALA A 25 -24.46 -40.23 11.94
CA ALA A 25 -24.87 -40.54 10.57
C ALA A 25 -23.74 -40.37 9.55
N THR A 26 -23.67 -41.37 8.68
CA THR A 26 -22.87 -41.70 7.51
C THR A 26 -22.50 -40.54 6.54
N ILE A 27 -21.21 -40.51 6.17
CA ILE A 27 -20.58 -40.12 4.87
C ILE A 27 -21.07 -38.81 4.21
N LYS A 28 -20.57 -37.68 4.73
CA LYS A 28 -20.01 -36.50 4.04
C LYS A 28 -19.52 -35.57 5.15
N LYS A 29 -18.23 -35.15 5.13
CA LYS A 29 -17.64 -34.36 6.23
C LYS A 29 -18.47 -33.10 6.47
N SER A 30 -19.10 -33.00 7.63
CA SER A 30 -19.90 -31.83 8.05
C SER A 30 -19.04 -30.54 8.01
N PRO A 31 -19.62 -29.35 7.80
CA PRO A 31 -18.89 -28.07 7.88
C PRO A 31 -18.11 -27.90 9.20
N ALA A 32 -18.61 -28.48 10.30
CA ALA A 32 -17.93 -28.51 11.60
C ALA A 32 -16.69 -29.45 11.62
N GLN A 33 -16.68 -30.49 10.80
CA GLN A 33 -15.54 -31.41 10.67
C GLN A 33 -14.47 -30.85 9.73
N GLN A 34 -14.86 -30.11 8.68
CA GLN A 34 -13.91 -29.44 7.79
C GLN A 34 -13.16 -28.32 8.52
N THR A 35 -13.87 -27.50 9.31
CA THR A 35 -13.27 -26.46 10.15
C THR A 35 -12.33 -27.02 11.22
N LEU A 36 -12.64 -28.18 11.82
CA LEU A 36 -11.74 -28.85 12.77
C LEU A 36 -10.45 -29.36 12.10
N VAL A 37 -10.54 -29.90 10.88
CA VAL A 37 -9.37 -30.36 10.11
C VAL A 37 -8.46 -29.19 9.75
N GLU A 38 -9.04 -28.06 9.33
CA GLU A 38 -8.31 -26.83 9.03
C GLU A 38 -7.67 -26.23 10.29
N THR A 39 -8.42 -26.16 11.39
CA THR A 39 -7.92 -25.73 12.71
C THR A 39 -6.73 -26.56 13.16
N LYS A 40 -6.81 -27.90 13.06
CA LYS A 40 -5.72 -28.80 13.41
C LYS A 40 -4.48 -28.56 12.53
N LYS A 41 -4.67 -28.32 11.23
CA LYS A 41 -3.59 -28.09 10.26
C LYS A 41 -2.86 -26.77 10.53
N GLU A 42 -3.58 -25.70 10.84
CA GLU A 42 -2.96 -24.39 11.12
C GLU A 42 -2.23 -24.39 12.47
N LEU A 43 -2.83 -24.99 13.50
CA LEU A 43 -2.17 -25.06 14.80
C LEU A 43 -0.98 -26.01 14.81
N SER A 44 -1.02 -27.12 14.07
CA SER A 44 0.15 -28.02 13.97
C SER A 44 1.33 -27.34 13.26
N ARG A 45 1.06 -26.52 12.25
CA ARG A 45 2.09 -25.67 11.60
C ARG A 45 2.69 -24.68 12.58
N PHE A 46 1.86 -24.01 13.38
CA PHE A 46 2.33 -23.06 14.39
C PHE A 46 3.20 -23.73 15.47
N VAL A 47 2.73 -24.85 16.02
CA VAL A 47 3.46 -25.60 17.05
C VAL A 47 4.76 -26.21 16.49
N SER A 48 4.75 -26.67 15.24
CA SER A 48 5.96 -27.12 14.56
C SER A 48 6.96 -25.98 14.36
N TRP A 49 6.50 -24.76 14.11
CA TRP A 49 7.34 -23.58 13.91
C TRP A 49 7.97 -23.10 15.24
N LEU A 50 7.18 -23.05 16.32
CA LEU A 50 7.69 -22.68 17.65
C LEU A 50 8.56 -23.74 18.34
N SER A 51 8.59 -24.96 17.81
CA SER A 51 9.11 -26.20 18.41
C SER A 51 8.10 -26.92 19.32
N PRO A 52 7.79 -28.22 19.06
CA PRO A 52 6.81 -28.99 19.84
C PRO A 52 7.12 -29.14 21.33
N ASN A 53 8.40 -29.14 21.70
CA ASN A 53 8.87 -29.35 23.08
C ASN A 53 9.02 -28.04 23.87
N LYS A 54 8.68 -26.89 23.27
CA LYS A 54 8.84 -25.59 23.92
C LYS A 54 7.86 -25.44 25.08
N ASN A 55 8.33 -24.82 26.16
CA ASN A 55 7.51 -24.48 27.33
C ASN A 55 6.59 -23.29 26.97
N PRO A 56 5.27 -23.36 27.23
CA PRO A 56 4.34 -22.25 26.99
C PRO A 56 4.69 -20.93 27.70
N GLU A 57 5.42 -20.98 28.83
CA GLU A 57 5.84 -19.78 29.55
C GLU A 57 6.97 -19.00 28.86
N THR A 58 7.74 -19.65 27.98
CA THR A 58 8.87 -19.03 27.28
C THR A 58 8.49 -18.44 25.93
N ILE A 59 7.22 -18.49 25.56
CA ILE A 59 6.73 -17.91 24.31
C ILE A 59 6.69 -16.39 24.45
N SER A 60 7.43 -15.70 23.60
CA SER A 60 7.56 -14.25 23.63
C SER A 60 6.68 -13.58 22.56
N PRO A 61 6.11 -12.38 22.81
CA PRO A 61 5.32 -11.63 21.83
C PRO A 61 5.98 -11.43 20.44
N PRO A 62 7.30 -11.13 20.31
CA PRO A 62 7.96 -10.98 19.01
C PRO A 62 7.98 -12.27 18.19
N GLU A 63 8.00 -13.44 18.83
CA GLU A 63 7.98 -14.73 18.12
C GLU A 63 6.62 -14.97 17.46
N ILE A 64 5.53 -14.55 18.12
CA ILE A 64 4.18 -14.60 17.57
C ILE A 64 4.05 -13.62 16.41
N GLU A 65 4.60 -12.41 16.54
CA GLU A 65 4.57 -11.39 15.49
C GLU A 65 5.36 -11.83 14.24
N HIS A 66 6.54 -12.43 14.43
CA HIS A 66 7.34 -12.97 13.33
C HIS A 66 6.61 -14.10 12.58
N TYR A 67 5.95 -14.99 13.31
CA TYR A 67 5.12 -16.04 12.69
C TYR A 67 3.95 -15.45 11.89
N ILE A 68 3.27 -14.43 12.41
CA ILE A 68 2.17 -13.74 11.72
C ILE A 68 2.68 -13.09 10.42
N GLN A 69 3.83 -12.43 10.45
CA GLN A 69 4.45 -11.83 9.26
C GLN A 69 4.80 -12.90 8.20
N GLN A 70 5.18 -14.10 8.64
CA GLN A 70 5.48 -15.22 7.76
C GLN A 70 4.24 -15.90 7.15
N ILE A 71 3.07 -15.84 7.81
CA ILE A 71 1.79 -16.38 7.29
C ILE A 71 1.09 -15.43 6.29
N ALA A 72 1.66 -14.23 6.06
CA ALA A 72 1.74 -13.50 4.78
C ALA A 72 1.05 -12.12 4.68
N PRO A 73 1.44 -11.31 3.67
CA PRO A 73 0.57 -10.29 3.07
C PRO A 73 -0.41 -10.82 1.99
N SER A 74 -0.39 -12.11 1.60
CA SER A 74 -1.03 -12.59 0.35
C SER A 74 -2.08 -13.73 0.46
N SER A 75 -2.59 -14.08 1.65
CA SER A 75 -3.63 -15.12 1.78
C SER A 75 -5.03 -14.53 1.98
N SER A 76 -6.01 -14.97 1.18
CA SER A 76 -7.43 -14.62 1.37
C SER A 76 -8.02 -15.15 2.70
N GLU A 77 -7.30 -16.00 3.42
CA GLU A 77 -7.73 -16.69 4.65
C GLU A 77 -7.07 -16.14 5.92
N LEU A 78 -6.33 -15.02 5.84
CA LEU A 78 -5.57 -14.46 6.97
C LEU A 78 -6.42 -14.26 8.23
N THR A 79 -7.62 -13.71 8.08
CA THR A 79 -8.55 -13.48 9.21
C THR A 79 -8.94 -14.77 9.92
N SER A 80 -9.19 -15.85 9.17
CA SER A 80 -9.55 -17.16 9.72
C SER A 80 -8.39 -17.78 10.48
N LYS A 81 -7.18 -17.75 9.89
CA LYS A 81 -5.94 -18.26 10.51
C LYS A 81 -5.58 -17.53 11.79
N LEU A 82 -5.67 -16.20 11.78
CA LEU A 82 -5.42 -15.37 12.97
C LEU A 82 -6.49 -15.59 14.04
N THR A 83 -7.73 -15.88 13.68
CA THR A 83 -8.79 -16.23 14.64
C THR A 83 -8.49 -17.55 15.34
N ILE A 84 -8.09 -18.58 14.58
CA ILE A 84 -7.66 -19.88 15.11
C ILE A 84 -6.45 -19.73 16.06
N LEU A 85 -5.45 -18.94 15.65
CA LEU A 85 -4.27 -18.69 16.46
C LEU A 85 -4.61 -17.94 17.76
N LYS A 86 -5.46 -16.91 17.66
CA LYS A 86 -5.89 -16.11 18.81
C LYS A 86 -6.66 -16.94 19.83
N SER A 87 -7.55 -17.84 19.38
CA SER A 87 -8.31 -18.69 20.29
C SER A 87 -7.43 -19.73 20.99
N PHE A 88 -6.39 -20.24 20.32
CA PHE A 88 -5.42 -21.14 20.94
C PHE A 88 -4.52 -20.42 21.96
N LEU A 89 -3.98 -19.24 21.63
CA LEU A 89 -3.18 -18.44 22.56
C LEU A 89 -4.00 -17.96 23.77
N ALA A 90 -5.29 -17.64 23.57
CA ALA A 90 -6.20 -17.34 24.66
C ALA A 90 -6.42 -18.56 25.57
N TYR A 91 -6.49 -19.77 25.02
CA TYR A 91 -6.61 -21.01 25.78
C TYR A 91 -5.35 -21.31 26.62
N ILE A 92 -4.16 -21.05 26.08
CA ILE A 92 -2.90 -21.19 26.82
C ILE A 92 -2.90 -20.29 28.06
N ASN A 93 -3.35 -19.03 27.92
CA ASN A 93 -3.45 -18.08 29.02
C ASN A 93 -4.56 -18.46 30.02
N SER A 94 -5.77 -18.79 29.55
CA SER A 94 -6.91 -19.11 30.43
C SER A 94 -6.75 -20.42 31.20
N SER A 95 -5.98 -21.37 30.66
CA SER A 95 -5.68 -22.64 31.30
C SER A 95 -4.50 -22.56 32.28
N GLY A 96 -3.93 -21.36 32.49
CA GLY A 96 -2.83 -21.13 33.42
C GLY A 96 -1.47 -21.66 32.94
N PHE A 97 -1.30 -21.96 31.65
CA PHE A 97 -0.03 -22.43 31.09
C PHE A 97 0.94 -21.28 30.74
N SER A 98 0.47 -20.02 30.76
CA SER A 98 1.30 -18.83 30.58
C SER A 98 0.73 -17.64 31.34
N SER A 99 1.60 -16.86 31.99
CA SER A 99 1.21 -15.62 32.68
C SER A 99 1.02 -14.44 31.72
N THR A 100 1.55 -14.51 30.50
CA THR A 100 1.50 -13.42 29.52
C THR A 100 0.27 -13.54 28.62
N LYS A 101 -0.44 -12.42 28.38
CA LYS A 101 -1.66 -12.38 27.55
C LYS A 101 -1.30 -12.36 26.05
N LEU A 102 -0.70 -13.46 25.58
CA LEU A 102 -0.20 -13.63 24.21
C LEU A 102 -1.27 -13.39 23.12
N SER A 103 -2.55 -13.65 23.42
CA SER A 103 -3.68 -13.40 22.51
C SER A 103 -3.86 -11.93 22.11
N ASN A 104 -3.37 -10.97 22.90
CA ASN A 104 -3.49 -9.54 22.60
C ASN A 104 -2.56 -9.10 21.47
N HIS A 105 -1.50 -9.86 21.21
CA HIS A 105 -0.54 -9.59 20.15
C HIS A 105 -1.01 -10.11 18.79
N VAL A 106 -2.13 -10.85 18.74
CA VAL A 106 -2.77 -11.26 17.49
C VAL A 106 -3.81 -10.22 17.06
N ARG A 107 -3.41 -9.35 16.13
CA ARG A 107 -4.30 -8.36 15.50
C ARG A 107 -5.07 -9.02 14.36
N ILE A 108 -6.38 -9.21 14.53
CA ILE A 108 -7.27 -9.70 13.48
C ILE A 108 -7.87 -8.48 12.76
N PRO A 109 -7.68 -8.32 11.44
CA PRO A 109 -8.36 -7.28 10.67
C PRO A 109 -9.87 -7.50 10.77
N LYS A 110 -10.62 -6.52 11.28
CA LYS A 110 -12.09 -6.59 11.32
C LYS A 110 -12.62 -6.50 9.89
N VAL A 111 -13.19 -7.58 9.37
CA VAL A 111 -14.01 -7.52 8.15
C VAL A 111 -15.38 -6.96 8.55
N THR A 112 -15.51 -5.64 8.55
CA THR A 112 -16.81 -4.98 8.65
C THR A 112 -17.59 -5.22 7.36
N ARG A 113 -18.56 -6.13 7.41
CA ARG A 113 -19.59 -6.30 6.37
C ARG A 113 -20.60 -5.15 6.51
N ALA A 114 -20.23 -3.99 6.00
CA ALA A 114 -21.15 -2.92 5.64
C ALA A 114 -20.98 -2.66 4.14
N LEU A 115 -22.07 -2.35 3.44
CA LEU A 115 -22.05 -1.91 2.05
C LEU A 115 -20.96 -0.84 1.86
N PRO A 116 -20.31 -0.75 0.69
CA PRO A 116 -19.32 0.29 0.46
C PRO A 116 -20.05 1.64 0.41
N SER A 117 -20.18 2.30 1.57
CA SER A 117 -20.16 3.74 1.60
C SER A 117 -18.79 4.14 1.06
N LEU A 118 -18.76 4.99 0.05
CA LEU A 118 -17.56 5.61 -0.50
C LEU A 118 -16.82 6.40 0.59
N SER A 119 -16.11 5.68 1.44
CA SER A 119 -15.08 6.18 2.31
C SER A 119 -13.90 5.24 2.09
N HIS A 120 -13.26 5.41 0.94
CA HIS A 120 -11.83 5.19 0.84
C HIS A 120 -11.20 6.25 1.75
N SER A 121 -11.27 6.01 3.06
CA SER A 121 -10.31 6.59 3.97
C SER A 121 -9.00 5.83 3.72
N THR A 122 -8.35 6.14 2.58
CA THR A 122 -6.99 6.62 2.74
C THR A 122 -7.08 7.61 3.88
N ARG A 123 -6.40 7.33 4.99
CA ARG A 123 -6.01 8.42 5.83
C ARG A 123 -5.35 9.40 4.88
N LEU A 124 -6.05 10.49 4.59
CA LEU A 124 -5.41 11.77 4.52
C LEU A 124 -4.84 11.93 5.94
N GLU A 125 -3.74 11.22 6.19
CA GLU A 125 -2.72 11.79 7.06
C GLU A 125 -2.55 13.21 6.49
N ASP A 126 -2.31 14.16 7.37
CA ASP A 126 -1.71 15.43 6.98
C ASP A 126 -0.29 15.15 6.43
N ASP A 127 -0.20 14.32 5.37
CA ASP A 127 0.95 14.09 4.52
C ASP A 127 1.10 15.40 3.78
N VAL A 128 1.86 16.26 4.43
CA VAL A 128 2.48 17.44 3.86
C VAL A 128 3.01 17.04 2.48
N LEU A 129 2.36 17.54 1.44
CA LEU A 129 2.80 17.32 0.07
C LEU A 129 4.01 18.19 -0.16
N GLN A 130 5.16 17.56 -0.30
CA GLN A 130 6.39 18.27 -0.59
C GLN A 130 6.41 18.59 -2.09
N LEU A 131 6.41 19.88 -2.44
CA LEU A 131 6.47 20.33 -3.83
C LEU A 131 7.74 21.13 -4.06
N THR A 132 8.26 21.06 -5.28
CA THR A 132 9.33 21.96 -5.70
C THR A 132 8.79 23.39 -5.87
N ASP A 133 9.65 24.40 -5.72
CA ASP A 133 9.27 25.80 -5.96
C ASP A 133 8.70 25.99 -7.38
N GLN A 134 9.25 25.25 -8.35
CA GLN A 134 8.78 25.28 -9.74
C GLN A 134 7.39 24.66 -9.90
N GLY A 135 7.12 23.51 -9.27
CA GLY A 135 5.80 22.90 -9.37
C GLY A 135 4.72 23.69 -8.63
N LEU A 136 5.05 24.33 -7.51
CA LEU A 136 4.12 25.24 -6.83
C LEU A 136 3.75 26.41 -7.76
N LYS A 137 4.73 27.02 -8.43
CA LYS A 137 4.49 28.07 -9.42
C LYS A 137 3.64 27.58 -10.59
N ASN A 138 3.98 26.43 -11.17
CA ASN A 138 3.25 25.86 -12.29
C ASN A 138 1.78 25.57 -11.93
N LEU A 139 1.52 25.00 -10.74
CA LEU A 139 0.17 24.73 -10.25
C LEU A 139 -0.62 26.01 -10.00
N SER A 140 0.03 27.06 -9.48
CA SER A 140 -0.61 28.37 -9.32
C SER A 140 -1.00 28.99 -10.66
N GLU A 141 -0.10 28.96 -11.65
CA GLU A 141 -0.37 29.47 -13.00
C GLU A 141 -1.46 28.66 -13.70
N GLU A 142 -1.45 27.32 -13.57
CA GLU A 142 -2.52 26.46 -14.09
C GLU A 142 -3.87 26.83 -13.45
N LEU A 143 -3.91 27.01 -12.13
CA LEU A 143 -5.13 27.36 -11.40
C LEU A 143 -5.71 28.70 -11.86
N ASP A 144 -4.88 29.72 -12.05
CA ASP A 144 -5.33 31.03 -12.51
C ASP A 144 -5.88 30.97 -13.94
N LEU A 145 -5.19 30.25 -14.83
CA LEU A 145 -5.66 30.01 -16.20
C LEU A 145 -7.02 29.30 -16.22
N ARG A 146 -7.17 28.25 -15.40
CA ARG A 146 -8.41 27.45 -15.29
C ARG A 146 -9.57 28.27 -14.72
N LYS A 147 -9.29 29.14 -13.74
CA LYS A 147 -10.27 30.09 -13.18
C LYS A 147 -10.72 31.11 -14.22
N GLY A 148 -9.82 31.59 -15.09
CA GLY A 148 -10.17 32.42 -16.24
C GLY A 148 -11.10 31.72 -17.23
N LYS A 149 -10.82 30.46 -17.56
CA LYS A 149 -11.66 29.65 -18.47
C LYS A 149 -13.08 29.40 -17.96
N ARG A 150 -13.32 29.49 -16.65
CA ARG A 150 -14.67 29.34 -16.06
C ARG A 150 -15.68 30.29 -16.70
N THR A 151 -15.29 31.52 -17.04
CA THR A 151 -16.19 32.47 -17.71
C THR A 151 -16.45 32.10 -19.16
N GLU A 152 -15.45 31.56 -19.86
CA GLU A 152 -15.58 31.11 -21.25
C GLU A 152 -16.53 29.92 -21.35
N HIS A 153 -16.33 28.90 -20.51
CA HIS A 153 -17.21 27.73 -20.47
C HIS A 153 -18.66 28.07 -20.08
N ALA A 154 -18.86 29.05 -19.19
CA ALA A 154 -20.20 29.54 -18.87
C ALA A 154 -20.89 30.20 -20.07
N LEU A 155 -20.14 30.92 -20.90
CA LEU A 155 -20.64 31.49 -22.16
C LEU A 155 -20.94 30.38 -23.18
N ASP A 156 -20.07 29.37 -23.30
CA ASP A 156 -20.28 28.23 -24.20
C ASP A 156 -21.55 27.44 -23.84
N ILE A 157 -21.75 27.17 -22.54
CA ILE A 157 -22.98 26.52 -22.05
C ILE A 157 -24.21 27.38 -22.37
N LYS A 158 -24.12 28.71 -22.18
CA LYS A 158 -25.23 29.62 -22.49
C LYS A 158 -25.54 29.64 -23.99
N ASN A 159 -24.53 29.65 -24.84
CA ASN A 159 -24.68 29.64 -26.30
C ASN A 159 -25.27 28.30 -26.76
N ALA A 160 -24.74 27.17 -26.28
CA ALA A 160 -25.25 25.84 -26.57
C ALA A 160 -26.68 25.62 -26.05
N ALA A 161 -27.07 26.26 -24.93
CA ALA A 161 -28.43 26.21 -24.40
C ALA A 161 -29.42 27.11 -25.17
N ALA A 162 -28.92 28.09 -25.94
CA ALA A 162 -29.75 28.96 -26.78
C ALA A 162 -30.11 28.31 -28.12
N ASP A 163 -29.34 27.31 -28.56
CA ASP A 163 -29.65 26.51 -29.73
C ASP A 163 -30.87 25.63 -29.47
N LYS A 164 -31.93 25.85 -30.26
CA LYS A 164 -33.25 25.21 -30.10
C LYS A 164 -33.35 23.85 -30.78
N ASP A 165 -32.27 23.34 -31.36
CA ASP A 165 -32.23 22.00 -31.94
C ASP A 165 -31.90 20.96 -30.86
N VAL A 166 -32.87 20.76 -29.96
CA VAL A 166 -32.77 19.91 -28.75
C VAL A 166 -32.69 18.41 -29.11
N ARG A 167 -32.80 18.05 -30.40
CA ARG A 167 -32.84 16.66 -30.86
C ARG A 167 -31.47 15.98 -30.91
N GLU A 168 -30.38 16.74 -30.88
CA GLU A 168 -29.02 16.24 -30.71
C GLU A 168 -28.31 17.02 -29.58
N ASN A 169 -28.64 16.71 -28.33
CA ASN A 169 -28.11 17.38 -27.12
C ASN A 169 -26.57 17.24 -26.89
N SER A 170 -25.81 16.82 -27.90
CA SER A 170 -24.37 16.62 -27.85
C SER A 170 -23.57 17.89 -27.48
N PRO A 171 -23.86 19.09 -28.04
CA PRO A 171 -23.05 20.28 -27.74
C PRO A 171 -23.22 20.80 -26.31
N LEU A 172 -24.45 20.82 -25.79
CA LEU A 172 -24.72 21.28 -24.43
C LEU A 172 -24.13 20.33 -23.38
N GLU A 173 -24.26 19.02 -23.62
CA GLU A 173 -23.68 18.00 -22.75
C GLU A 173 -22.15 18.06 -22.76
N ALA A 174 -21.55 18.20 -23.95
CA ALA A 174 -20.11 18.40 -24.08
C ALA A 174 -19.62 19.67 -23.35
N ALA A 175 -20.33 20.80 -23.47
CA ALA A 175 -19.96 22.03 -22.78
C ALA A 175 -20.06 21.90 -21.25
N ARG A 176 -21.08 21.21 -20.74
CA ARG A 176 -21.21 20.91 -19.30
C ARG A 176 -20.13 19.96 -18.80
N GLU A 177 -19.79 18.96 -19.58
CA GLU A 177 -18.72 18.01 -19.27
C GLU A 177 -17.36 18.71 -19.22
N GLN A 178 -17.05 19.56 -20.20
CA GLN A 178 -15.83 20.38 -20.20
C GLN A 178 -15.75 21.30 -18.98
N GLN A 179 -16.85 21.96 -18.63
CA GLN A 179 -16.92 22.76 -17.40
C GLN A 179 -16.74 21.89 -16.15
N GLY A 180 -17.34 20.71 -16.09
CA GLY A 180 -17.17 19.75 -15.00
C GLY A 180 -15.72 19.33 -14.82
N GLN A 181 -15.05 18.92 -15.90
CA GLN A 181 -13.63 18.55 -15.90
C GLN A 181 -12.74 19.72 -15.45
N ASN A 182 -13.04 20.95 -15.88
CA ASN A 182 -12.32 22.14 -15.45
C ASN A 182 -12.50 22.39 -13.94
N GLU A 183 -13.73 22.28 -13.41
CA GLU A 183 -14.02 22.44 -11.99
C GLU A 183 -13.37 21.36 -11.12
N ASP A 184 -13.36 20.12 -11.58
CA ASP A 184 -12.75 19.02 -10.85
C ASP A 184 -11.23 19.18 -10.78
N ARG A 185 -10.61 19.63 -11.88
CA ARG A 185 -9.17 19.97 -11.89
C ARG A 185 -8.86 21.17 -10.99
N ILE A 186 -9.70 22.20 -10.96
CA ILE A 186 -9.50 23.35 -10.05
C ILE A 186 -9.52 22.88 -8.59
N LYS A 187 -10.50 22.06 -8.19
CA LYS A 187 -10.59 21.53 -6.82
C LYS A 187 -9.39 20.67 -6.46
N GLU A 188 -8.90 19.86 -7.39
CA GLU A 188 -7.71 19.04 -7.21
C GLU A 188 -6.48 19.92 -6.93
N ILE A 189 -6.24 20.93 -7.76
CA ILE A 189 -5.10 21.84 -7.59
C ILE A 189 -5.21 22.63 -6.29
N GLU A 190 -6.41 23.14 -5.94
CA GLU A 190 -6.64 23.82 -4.66
C GLU A 190 -6.37 22.91 -3.46
N ALA A 191 -6.78 21.65 -3.53
CA ALA A 191 -6.52 20.66 -2.49
C ALA A 191 -5.01 20.38 -2.36
N ILE A 192 -4.29 20.25 -3.47
CA ILE A 192 -2.83 20.04 -3.47
C ILE A 192 -2.12 21.26 -2.87
N LEU A 193 -2.41 22.48 -3.35
CA LEU A 193 -1.78 23.72 -2.88
C LEU A 193 -2.07 23.98 -1.40
N SER A 194 -3.25 23.60 -0.89
CA SER A 194 -3.61 23.77 0.53
C SER A 194 -2.75 22.95 1.49
N ARG A 195 -2.12 21.88 1.01
CA ARG A 195 -1.29 20.94 1.79
C ARG A 195 0.18 20.99 1.40
N ALA A 196 0.52 21.81 0.41
CA ALA A 196 1.85 21.90 -0.15
C ALA A 196 2.82 22.60 0.81
N VAL A 197 3.97 21.98 1.06
CA VAL A 197 5.11 22.63 1.70
C VAL A 197 6.24 22.74 0.68
N PRO A 198 6.77 23.95 0.44
CA PRO A 198 7.86 24.15 -0.50
C PRO A 198 9.12 23.46 0.03
N VAL A 199 9.69 22.56 -0.76
CA VAL A 199 11.00 21.97 -0.51
C VAL A 199 12.02 22.74 -1.33
N GLN A 200 12.84 23.53 -0.63
CA GLN A 200 14.09 24.01 -1.22
C GLN A 200 15.00 22.81 -1.47
N SER A 201 15.50 22.67 -2.70
CA SER A 201 16.47 21.64 -3.05
C SER A 201 17.65 21.66 -2.07
N GLN A 202 17.65 20.74 -1.10
CA GLN A 202 18.76 20.54 -0.17
C GLN A 202 20.00 19.95 -0.86
N ALA A 203 19.86 19.62 -2.16
CA ALA A 203 20.90 19.14 -3.06
C ALA A 203 22.23 19.90 -2.91
N LYS A 204 22.19 21.22 -2.64
CA LYS A 204 23.40 22.05 -2.47
C LYS A 204 24.28 21.67 -1.27
N ARG A 205 23.79 20.95 -0.26
CA ARG A 205 24.59 20.63 0.95
C ARG A 205 25.04 19.19 1.06
N SER A 206 24.25 18.21 0.61
CA SER A 206 24.57 16.79 0.85
C SER A 206 25.08 16.04 -0.38
N LYS A 207 24.92 16.56 -1.61
CA LYS A 207 25.12 15.80 -2.86
C LYS A 207 24.38 14.45 -2.89
N ILE A 208 23.36 14.29 -2.05
CA ILE A 208 22.51 13.09 -2.01
C ILE A 208 21.27 13.36 -2.85
N ALA A 209 20.86 12.38 -3.65
CA ALA A 209 19.64 12.43 -4.42
C ALA A 209 18.42 12.58 -3.49
N SER A 210 17.76 13.73 -3.55
CA SER A 210 16.63 14.09 -2.71
C SER A 210 15.51 14.69 -3.56
N LEU A 211 14.34 14.97 -2.95
CA LEU A 211 13.26 15.64 -3.66
C LEU A 211 13.73 17.01 -4.17
N GLY A 212 13.46 17.30 -5.44
CA GLY A 212 13.91 18.49 -6.14
C GLY A 212 15.37 18.44 -6.61
N SER A 213 16.08 17.31 -6.43
CA SER A 213 17.41 17.11 -7.00
C SER A 213 17.34 16.67 -8.46
N THR A 214 18.31 17.14 -9.25
CA THR A 214 18.59 16.60 -10.58
C THR A 214 19.66 15.53 -10.47
N VAL A 215 19.36 14.31 -10.91
CA VAL A 215 20.23 13.14 -10.85
C VAL A 215 20.64 12.76 -12.27
N GLN A 216 21.94 12.80 -12.55
CA GLN A 216 22.51 12.27 -13.78
C GLN A 216 22.89 10.81 -13.57
N ILE A 217 22.46 9.94 -14.48
CA ILE A 217 22.68 8.51 -14.39
C ILE A 217 23.17 7.94 -15.71
N THR A 218 23.95 6.87 -15.62
CA THR A 218 24.25 6.00 -16.75
C THR A 218 23.47 4.71 -16.60
N ILE A 219 22.84 4.25 -17.68
CA ILE A 219 22.11 2.99 -17.72
C ILE A 219 22.97 1.97 -18.45
N GLU A 220 23.27 0.85 -17.79
CA GLU A 220 23.87 -0.32 -18.42
C GLU A 220 22.74 -1.28 -18.80
N GLN A 221 22.52 -1.46 -20.10
CA GLN A 221 21.54 -2.42 -20.61
C GLN A 221 22.18 -3.81 -20.77
N ASP A 222 21.54 -4.83 -20.22
CA ASP A 222 22.00 -6.23 -20.25
C ASP A 222 21.83 -6.90 -21.63
N SER A 223 21.34 -6.18 -22.64
CA SER A 223 21.04 -6.70 -23.96
C SER A 223 22.13 -6.34 -24.97
N ASN A 224 23.10 -7.23 -25.20
CA ASN A 224 23.95 -7.45 -26.41
C ASN A 224 24.55 -6.26 -27.20
N SER A 225 24.35 -5.00 -26.80
CA SER A 225 24.71 -3.81 -27.59
C SER A 225 25.79 -2.97 -26.92
N GLY A 226 26.27 -3.32 -25.72
CA GLY A 226 27.38 -2.64 -25.04
C GLY A 226 27.21 -1.13 -24.84
N GLY A 227 25.98 -0.61 -25.04
CA GLY A 227 25.69 0.81 -25.04
C GLY A 227 25.47 1.30 -23.61
N LYS A 228 26.30 2.25 -23.18
CA LYS A 228 26.02 3.09 -22.01
C LYS A 228 25.20 4.28 -22.49
N SER A 229 23.99 4.44 -21.95
CA SER A 229 23.19 5.63 -22.20
C SER A 229 23.18 6.52 -20.97
N GLU A 230 23.44 7.80 -21.15
CA GLU A 230 23.34 8.80 -20.10
C GLU A 230 21.94 9.43 -20.13
N ALA A 231 21.36 9.62 -18.94
CA ALA A 231 20.07 10.27 -18.76
C ALA A 231 20.14 11.19 -17.53
N SER A 232 19.37 12.27 -17.55
CA SER A 232 19.26 13.20 -16.43
C SER A 232 17.80 13.29 -16.03
N TYR A 233 17.51 13.10 -14.74
CA TYR A 233 16.15 13.14 -14.22
C TYR A 233 16.03 14.08 -13.04
N VAL A 234 14.90 14.79 -12.93
CA VAL A 234 14.56 15.55 -11.74
C VAL A 234 13.65 14.69 -10.87
N LEU A 235 14.04 14.47 -9.62
CA LEU A 235 13.22 13.76 -8.65
C LEU A 235 12.16 14.71 -8.11
N VAL A 236 10.89 14.40 -8.37
CA VAL A 236 9.75 15.24 -7.98
C VAL A 236 8.66 14.40 -7.30
N GLU A 237 7.64 15.07 -6.78
CA GLU A 237 6.48 14.36 -6.23
C GLU A 237 5.59 13.81 -7.35
N SER A 238 4.72 12.86 -7.02
CA SER A 238 3.80 12.21 -7.97
C SER A 238 2.93 13.21 -8.74
N THR A 239 2.61 14.36 -8.15
CA THR A 239 1.80 15.43 -8.75
C THR A 239 2.55 16.27 -9.79
N GLU A 240 3.88 16.29 -9.75
CA GLU A 240 4.74 17.08 -10.65
C GLU A 240 5.44 16.20 -11.71
N ALA A 241 5.23 14.89 -11.65
CA ALA A 241 5.94 13.93 -12.47
C ALA A 241 5.51 14.05 -13.94
N ASP A 242 6.50 14.22 -14.80
CA ASP A 242 6.33 14.35 -16.24
C ASP A 242 7.51 13.67 -16.94
N PRO A 243 7.31 12.45 -17.48
CA PRO A 243 8.35 11.74 -18.20
C PRO A 243 8.88 12.49 -19.44
N GLU A 244 8.07 13.35 -20.07
CA GLU A 244 8.49 14.11 -21.26
C GLU A 244 9.48 15.22 -20.89
N GLU A 245 9.28 15.85 -19.72
CA GLU A 245 10.22 16.83 -19.16
C GLU A 245 11.34 16.20 -18.32
N SER A 246 11.52 14.87 -18.39
CA SER A 246 12.50 14.13 -17.58
C SER A 246 12.30 14.30 -16.06
N LYS A 247 11.06 14.51 -15.62
CA LYS A 247 10.66 14.58 -14.21
C LYS A 247 10.11 13.22 -13.77
N ILE A 248 10.77 12.60 -12.80
CA ILE A 248 10.38 11.28 -12.30
C ILE A 248 9.86 11.41 -10.87
N SER A 249 8.71 10.79 -10.62
CA SER A 249 8.17 10.70 -9.25
C SER A 249 9.06 9.85 -8.35
N ILE A 250 9.32 10.33 -7.13
CA ILE A 250 9.96 9.55 -6.06
C ILE A 250 9.18 8.30 -5.67
N SER A 251 7.89 8.20 -6.02
CA SER A 251 7.06 7.01 -5.73
C SER A 251 7.23 5.90 -6.79
N SER A 252 7.81 6.23 -7.95
CA SER A 252 8.08 5.29 -9.05
C SER A 252 9.22 4.32 -8.73
N PRO A 253 9.31 3.15 -9.39
CA PRO A 253 10.41 2.20 -9.16
C PRO A 253 11.79 2.82 -9.39
N VAL A 254 11.91 3.67 -10.42
CA VAL A 254 13.16 4.38 -10.74
C VAL A 254 13.46 5.45 -9.70
N GLY A 255 12.49 6.30 -9.36
CA GLY A 255 12.63 7.33 -8.33
C GLY A 255 13.01 6.75 -6.97
N LYS A 256 12.35 5.66 -6.53
CA LYS A 256 12.68 4.96 -5.28
C LYS A 256 14.08 4.39 -5.26
N GLY A 257 14.57 3.89 -6.40
CA GLY A 257 15.92 3.34 -6.52
C GLY A 257 17.01 4.40 -6.57
N LEU A 258 16.69 5.64 -6.96
CA LEU A 258 17.63 6.75 -7.00
C LEU A 258 17.64 7.58 -5.71
N LEU A 259 16.52 7.60 -4.98
CA LEU A 259 16.37 8.39 -3.76
C LEU A 259 17.36 7.96 -2.68
N GLY A 260 18.07 8.92 -2.08
CA GLY A 260 19.00 8.69 -0.98
C GLY A 260 20.42 8.25 -1.40
N HIS A 261 20.68 8.09 -2.70
CA HIS A 261 21.98 7.69 -3.21
C HIS A 261 22.88 8.87 -3.58
N SER A 262 24.19 8.62 -3.61
CA SER A 262 25.23 9.62 -3.87
C SER A 262 25.91 9.41 -5.23
N PRO A 263 26.59 10.42 -5.80
CA PRO A 263 27.44 10.26 -6.97
C PRO A 263 28.47 9.13 -6.78
N GLY A 264 28.55 8.22 -7.75
CA GLY A 264 29.38 7.01 -7.72
C GLY A 264 28.62 5.74 -7.32
N ASP A 265 27.42 5.85 -6.76
CA ASP A 265 26.62 4.68 -6.37
C ASP A 265 26.09 3.94 -7.58
N GLU A 266 26.02 2.62 -7.44
CA GLU A 266 25.46 1.72 -8.44
C GLU A 266 24.21 1.03 -7.88
N VAL A 267 23.08 1.22 -8.53
CA VAL A 267 21.78 0.73 -8.08
C VAL A 267 21.13 -0.11 -9.17
N THR A 268 20.68 -1.30 -8.79
CA THR A 268 19.99 -2.20 -9.72
C THR A 268 18.49 -2.08 -9.48
N ILE A 269 17.78 -1.54 -10.47
CA ILE A 269 16.34 -1.26 -10.36
C ILE A 269 15.57 -2.25 -11.25
N THR A 270 14.59 -2.92 -10.66
CA THR A 270 13.68 -3.80 -11.39
C THR A 270 12.47 -3.00 -11.86
N THR A 271 12.33 -2.86 -13.18
CA THR A 271 11.16 -2.26 -13.81
C THR A 271 10.32 -3.36 -14.49
N PRO A 272 9.05 -3.11 -14.84
CA PRO A 272 8.25 -4.07 -15.59
C PRO A 272 8.86 -4.48 -16.94
N LYS A 273 9.77 -3.67 -17.50
CA LYS A 273 10.49 -3.95 -18.75
C LYS A 273 11.74 -4.82 -18.55
N GLY A 274 12.14 -5.08 -17.32
CA GLY A 274 13.36 -5.81 -16.98
C GLY A 274 14.17 -5.15 -15.87
N GLN A 275 15.25 -5.83 -15.50
CA GLN A 275 16.22 -5.31 -14.54
C GLN A 275 17.26 -4.48 -15.28
N SER A 276 17.58 -3.29 -14.78
CA SER A 276 18.62 -2.44 -15.36
C SER A 276 19.51 -1.90 -14.25
N LYS A 277 20.80 -1.76 -14.56
CA LYS A 277 21.80 -1.25 -13.64
C LYS A 277 22.00 0.23 -13.93
N TYR A 278 21.94 1.04 -12.89
CA TYR A 278 22.05 2.48 -12.97
C TYR A 278 23.26 2.92 -12.15
N THR A 279 24.13 3.74 -12.73
CA THR A 279 25.26 4.37 -12.03
C THR A 279 24.97 5.85 -11.91
N ILE A 280 25.04 6.41 -10.69
CA ILE A 280 24.81 7.84 -10.47
C ILE A 280 26.09 8.61 -10.77
N LEU A 281 26.06 9.52 -11.74
CA LEU A 281 27.20 10.34 -12.12
C LEU A 281 27.30 11.62 -11.28
N ALA A 282 26.16 12.30 -11.10
CA ALA A 282 26.09 13.58 -10.41
C ALA A 282 24.69 13.81 -9.82
N VAL A 283 24.65 14.61 -8.76
CA VAL A 283 23.43 15.11 -8.14
C VAL A 283 23.59 16.61 -7.94
N SER A 284 22.62 17.40 -8.43
CA SER A 284 22.59 18.87 -8.28
C SER A 284 21.27 19.42 -7.78
#